data_AF-A0A8F1MCY3-F1
#
_entry.id   AF-A0A8F1MCY3-F1
#
_cell.length_a   1.000
_cell.length_b   1.000
_cell.length_c   1.000
_cell.angle_alpha   90.00
_cell.angle_beta   90.00
_cell.angle_gamma   90.00
#
_symmetry.space_group_name_H-M   'P 1'
#
loop_
_entity.id
_entity.type
_entity.pdbx_description
1 polymer ?
#
loop_
_entity_poly.entity_id
_entity_poly.type
_entity_poly.pdbx_seq_one_letter_code
_entity_poly.pdbx_strand_id
1 'polypeptide(L)'
;MMRKMLRRLKNEISKDYNASSVQDVRKAMLTFVNVAQMALIGFGGLALLASVFGIVNTMYISVLERTSQIGLMKALGMRGRDIGKMFRYEAAWVGFLGGLIGVGLASLMSLLNPMIANFLKLEPGTNLLVINPLQMGLLIIGLMIMAVLSGWLPSRKATKLDPIEALRTE
;
A
#
# COMPACT_ATOMS: atom_id res chain seq x y z
N MET A 1 -29.47 25.08 25.94
CA MET A 1 -30.92 25.01 25.61
C MET A 1 -31.19 25.23 24.13
N MET A 2 -30.65 26.30 23.53
CA MET A 2 -30.85 26.69 22.11
C MET A 2 -30.61 25.58 21.06
N ARG A 3 -29.54 24.77 21.19
CA ARG A 3 -29.22 23.68 20.25
C ARG A 3 -30.24 22.53 20.21
N LYS A 4 -30.93 22.27 21.34
CA LYS A 4 -32.00 21.26 21.41
C LYS A 4 -33.29 21.78 20.78
N MET A 5 -33.57 23.07 20.94
CA MET A 5 -34.73 23.75 20.36
C MET A 5 -34.63 23.85 18.83
N LEU A 6 -33.45 24.17 18.30
CA LEU A 6 -33.18 24.18 16.86
C LEU A 6 -33.36 22.80 16.20
N ARG A 7 -33.01 21.71 16.91
CA ARG A 7 -33.23 20.34 16.42
C ARG A 7 -34.70 19.94 16.40
N ARG A 8 -35.50 20.43 17.35
CA ARG A 8 -36.96 20.16 17.40
C ARG A 8 -37.69 20.92 16.30
N LEU A 9 -37.38 22.20 16.11
CA LEU A 9 -37.92 23.02 15.03
C LEU A 9 -37.54 22.47 13.64
N LYS A 10 -36.32 21.96 13.45
CA LYS A 10 -35.92 21.29 12.19
C LYS A 10 -36.79 20.05 11.90
N ASN A 11 -37.10 19.24 12.94
CA ASN A 11 -37.91 18.03 12.80
C ASN A 11 -39.40 18.32 12.58
N GLU A 12 -39.93 19.42 13.10
CA GLU A 12 -41.33 19.84 12.88
C GLU A 12 -41.54 20.42 11.48
N ILE A 13 -40.58 21.22 10.99
CA ILE A 13 -40.67 21.83 9.65
C ILE A 13 -40.38 20.80 8.54
N SER A 14 -39.59 19.76 8.82
CA SER A 14 -39.28 18.68 7.85
C SER A 14 -40.46 17.74 7.54
N LYS A 15 -41.61 17.90 8.20
CA LYS A 15 -42.77 17.00 8.04
C LYS A 15 -43.68 17.39 6.87
N ASP A 16 -43.62 18.64 6.39
CA ASP A 16 -44.47 19.16 5.30
C ASP A 16 -43.69 19.91 4.20
N TYR A 17 -42.42 20.28 4.44
CA TYR A 17 -41.52 20.81 3.42
C TYR A 17 -40.18 20.06 3.45
N ASN A 18 -39.75 19.53 2.31
CA ASN A 18 -38.40 18.99 2.12
C ASN A 18 -37.38 20.14 2.15
N ALA A 19 -37.09 20.65 3.34
CA ALA A 19 -36.02 21.61 3.57
C ALA A 19 -34.67 20.88 3.53
N SER A 20 -34.25 20.50 2.33
CA SER A 20 -32.88 20.04 2.07
C SER A 20 -31.94 21.23 2.27
N SER A 21 -31.21 21.24 3.38
CA SER A 21 -30.13 22.21 3.54
C SER A 21 -29.07 21.93 2.46
N VAL A 22 -28.39 22.96 1.95
CA VAL A 22 -27.20 22.80 1.10
C VAL A 22 -26.15 21.87 1.77
N GLN A 23 -26.18 21.78 3.10
CA GLN A 23 -25.37 20.84 3.87
C GLN A 23 -25.77 19.37 3.70
N ASP A 24 -27.06 19.07 3.52
CA ASP A 24 -27.56 17.71 3.36
C ASP A 24 -27.22 17.18 1.95
N VAL A 25 -27.29 18.04 0.92
CA VAL A 25 -26.81 17.73 -0.44
C VAL A 25 -25.29 17.52 -0.48
N ARG A 26 -24.51 18.38 0.19
CA ARG A 26 -23.05 18.22 0.30
C ARG A 26 -22.68 16.91 1.01
N LYS A 27 -23.39 16.54 2.08
CA LYS A 27 -23.15 15.27 2.79
C LYS A 27 -23.46 14.07 1.93
N ALA A 28 -24.55 14.10 1.15
CA ALA A 28 -24.87 13.02 0.22
C ALA A 28 -23.75 12.84 -0.83
N MET A 29 -23.27 13.94 -1.42
CA MET A 29 -22.14 13.93 -2.37
C MET A 29 -20.86 13.37 -1.73
N LEU A 30 -20.48 13.85 -0.55
CA LEU A 30 -19.28 13.36 0.16
C LEU A 30 -19.40 11.88 0.54
N THR A 31 -20.59 11.41 0.91
CA THR A 31 -20.82 10.00 1.24
C THR A 31 -20.62 9.12 0.00
N PHE A 32 -21.15 9.53 -1.15
CA PHE A 32 -20.94 8.82 -2.41
C PHE A 32 -19.44 8.74 -2.78
N VAL A 33 -18.72 9.87 -2.71
CA VAL A 33 -17.27 9.91 -2.95
C VAL A 33 -16.51 9.00 -1.98
N ASN A 34 -16.85 9.02 -0.69
CA ASN A 34 -16.20 8.18 0.31
C ASN A 34 -16.44 6.67 0.08
N VAL A 35 -17.65 6.27 -0.34
CA VAL A 35 -17.93 4.87 -0.67
C VAL A 35 -17.13 4.42 -1.89
N ALA A 36 -17.07 5.25 -2.94
CA ALA A 36 -16.23 4.96 -4.10
C ALA A 36 -14.75 4.87 -3.72
N GLN A 37 -14.26 5.77 -2.86
CA GLN A 37 -12.88 5.76 -2.38
C GLN A 37 -12.58 4.50 -1.55
N MET A 38 -13.49 4.07 -0.67
CA MET A 38 -13.32 2.82 0.09
C MET A 38 -13.25 1.60 -0.83
N ALA A 39 -14.06 1.55 -1.90
CA ALA A 39 -13.98 0.49 -2.88
C ALA A 39 -12.60 0.46 -3.58
N LEU A 40 -12.07 1.62 -3.99
CA LEU A 40 -10.73 1.73 -4.58
C LEU A 40 -9.62 1.31 -3.60
N ILE A 41 -9.72 1.71 -2.32
CA ILE A 41 -8.80 1.24 -1.28
C ILE A 41 -8.88 -0.28 -1.13
N GLY A 42 -10.09 -0.85 -1.21
CA GLY A 42 -10.30 -2.30 -1.22
C GLY A 42 -9.57 -3.00 -2.37
N PHE A 43 -9.69 -2.49 -3.60
CA PHE A 43 -8.95 -3.00 -4.76
C PHE A 43 -7.43 -2.85 -4.57
N GLY A 44 -6.97 -1.73 -4.01
CA GLY A 44 -5.57 -1.55 -3.62
C GLY A 44 -5.10 -2.63 -2.64
N GLY A 45 -5.94 -2.96 -1.64
CA GLY A 45 -5.67 -4.06 -0.71
C GLY A 45 -5.54 -5.41 -1.39
N LEU A 46 -6.41 -5.74 -2.35
CA LEU A 46 -6.31 -6.97 -3.14
C LEU A 46 -5.01 -7.03 -3.96
N ALA A 47 -4.63 -5.92 -4.58
CA ALA A 47 -3.36 -5.82 -5.31
C ALA A 47 -2.15 -6.00 -4.39
N LEU A 48 -2.21 -5.46 -3.16
CA LEU A 48 -1.17 -5.70 -2.15
C LEU A 48 -1.07 -7.17 -1.78
N LEU A 49 -2.21 -7.85 -1.56
CA LEU A 49 -2.23 -9.28 -1.27
C LEU A 49 -1.60 -10.10 -2.41
N ALA A 50 -1.97 -9.81 -3.66
CA ALA A 50 -1.35 -10.46 -4.82
C ALA A 50 0.17 -10.23 -4.87
N SER A 51 0.60 -9.00 -4.55
CA SER A 51 2.03 -8.63 -4.49
C SER A 51 2.79 -9.42 -3.41
N VAL A 52 2.17 -9.64 -2.24
CA VAL A 52 2.76 -10.47 -1.16
C VAL A 52 3.09 -11.86 -1.67
N PHE A 53 2.15 -12.53 -2.35
CA PHE A 53 2.40 -13.85 -2.92
C PHE A 53 3.51 -13.83 -3.98
N GLY A 54 3.54 -12.79 -4.82
CA GLY A 54 4.62 -12.58 -5.78
C GLY A 54 5.99 -12.48 -5.10
N ILE A 55 6.12 -11.63 -4.08
CA ILE A 55 7.37 -11.44 -3.33
C ILE A 55 7.79 -12.75 -2.66
N VAL A 56 6.87 -13.47 -2.02
CA VAL A 56 7.15 -14.77 -1.40
C VAL A 56 7.73 -15.75 -2.43
N ASN A 57 7.10 -15.86 -3.60
CA ASN A 57 7.52 -16.80 -4.63
C ASN A 57 8.90 -16.43 -5.21
N THR A 58 9.11 -15.17 -5.58
CA THR A 58 10.40 -14.69 -6.09
C THR A 58 11.51 -14.93 -5.08
N MET A 59 11.26 -14.65 -3.81
CA MET A 59 12.25 -14.81 -2.76
C MET A 59 12.52 -16.27 -2.42
N TYR A 60 11.52 -17.14 -2.55
CA TYR A 60 11.70 -18.59 -2.44
C TYR A 60 12.62 -19.13 -3.54
N ILE A 61 12.40 -18.70 -4.80
CA ILE A 61 13.26 -19.06 -5.93
C ILE A 61 14.70 -18.55 -5.70
N SER A 62 14.87 -17.29 -5.29
CA SER A 62 16.19 -16.71 -4.96
C SER A 62 16.96 -17.54 -3.91
N VAL A 63 16.27 -18.06 -2.89
CA VAL A 63 16.90 -18.96 -1.89
C VAL A 63 17.36 -20.27 -2.52
N LEU A 64 16.56 -20.86 -3.41
CA LEU A 64 16.90 -22.12 -4.06
C LEU A 64 18.10 -21.96 -5.01
N GLU A 65 18.10 -20.93 -5.83
CA GLU A 65 19.19 -20.63 -6.77
C GLU A 65 20.52 -20.33 -6.04
N ARG A 66 20.45 -19.73 -4.85
CA ARG A 66 21.62 -19.35 -4.04
C ARG A 66 21.96 -20.37 -2.95
N THR A 67 21.47 -21.61 -3.03
CA THR A 67 21.67 -22.64 -1.99
C THR A 67 23.16 -22.89 -1.70
N SER A 68 23.98 -23.08 -2.73
CA SER A 68 25.43 -23.31 -2.60
C SER A 68 26.15 -22.11 -1.97
N GLN A 69 25.79 -20.89 -2.37
CA GLN A 69 26.32 -19.64 -1.80
C GLN A 69 25.98 -19.52 -0.31
N ILE A 70 24.74 -19.83 0.08
CA ILE A 70 24.31 -19.83 1.49
C ILE A 70 25.08 -20.89 2.29
N GLY A 71 25.32 -22.07 1.70
CA GLY A 71 26.14 -23.13 2.28
C GLY A 71 27.57 -22.68 2.55
N LEU A 72 28.21 -22.05 1.56
CA LEU A 72 29.55 -21.48 1.68
C LEU A 72 29.60 -20.39 2.76
N MET A 73 28.63 -19.48 2.80
CA MET A 73 28.56 -18.43 3.82
C MET A 73 28.46 -19.00 5.23
N LYS A 74 27.69 -20.08 5.44
CA LYS A 74 27.61 -20.78 6.72
C LYS A 74 28.90 -21.52 7.07
N ALA A 75 29.54 -22.15 6.09
CA ALA A 75 30.83 -22.82 6.29
C ALA A 75 31.94 -21.84 6.70
N LEU A 76 31.88 -20.60 6.20
CA LEU A 76 32.75 -19.48 6.60
C LEU A 76 32.36 -18.84 7.95
N GLY A 77 31.37 -19.40 8.66
CA GLY A 77 30.98 -18.98 10.01
C GLY A 77 29.83 -17.97 10.08
N MET A 78 29.14 -17.65 8.97
CA MET A 78 27.98 -16.77 9.02
C MET A 78 26.82 -17.44 9.79
N ARG A 79 26.28 -16.73 10.78
CA ARG A 79 25.15 -17.24 11.56
C ARG A 79 23.88 -17.22 10.71
N GLY A 80 23.02 -18.22 10.89
CA GLY A 80 21.72 -18.29 10.19
C GLY A 80 20.86 -17.03 10.39
N ARG A 81 20.95 -16.36 11.55
CA ARG A 81 20.26 -15.10 11.82
C ARG A 81 20.67 -13.96 10.87
N ASP A 82 21.93 -13.93 10.46
CA ASP A 82 22.49 -12.86 9.63
C ASP A 82 22.13 -13.10 8.16
N ILE A 83 22.13 -14.36 7.73
CA ILE A 83 21.56 -14.78 6.43
C ILE A 83 20.08 -14.38 6.36
N GLY A 84 19.31 -14.66 7.40
CA GLY A 84 17.90 -14.28 7.45
C GLY A 84 17.68 -12.75 7.42
N LYS A 85 18.57 -11.97 8.03
CA LYS A 85 18.56 -10.50 7.92
C LYS A 85 18.88 -10.04 6.49
N MET A 86 19.91 -10.60 5.86
CA MET A 86 20.29 -10.27 4.48
C MET A 86 19.10 -10.42 3.53
N PHE A 87 18.41 -11.56 3.57
CA PHE A 87 17.21 -11.79 2.77
C PHE A 87 16.07 -10.81 3.09
N ARG A 88 15.85 -10.46 4.36
CA ARG A 88 14.84 -9.43 4.71
C ARG A 88 15.22 -8.04 4.18
N TYR A 89 16.50 -7.69 4.13
CA TYR A 89 16.94 -6.45 3.51
C TYR A 89 16.73 -6.46 2.00
N GLU A 90 16.96 -7.59 1.33
CA GLU A 90 16.64 -7.74 -0.09
C GLU A 90 15.15 -7.51 -0.34
N ALA A 91 14.27 -8.09 0.50
CA ALA A 91 12.83 -7.82 0.44
C ALA A 91 12.48 -6.35 0.73
N ALA A 92 13.12 -5.72 1.71
CA ALA A 92 12.92 -4.30 2.01
C ALA A 92 13.27 -3.42 0.80
N TRP A 93 14.34 -3.74 0.08
CA TRP A 93 14.73 -3.05 -1.14
C TRP A 93 13.72 -3.23 -2.27
N VAL A 94 13.15 -4.42 -2.43
CA VAL A 94 12.07 -4.65 -3.40
C VAL A 94 10.86 -3.77 -3.07
N GLY A 95 10.45 -3.72 -1.80
CA GLY A 95 9.35 -2.85 -1.35
C GLY A 95 9.66 -1.36 -1.52
N PHE A 96 10.89 -0.93 -1.22
CA PHE A 96 11.33 0.45 -1.38
C PHE A 96 11.34 0.89 -2.84
N LEU A 97 11.97 0.11 -3.73
CA LEU A 97 12.05 0.42 -5.16
C LEU A 97 10.67 0.37 -5.82
N GLY A 98 9.86 -0.64 -5.50
CA GLY A 98 8.48 -0.72 -5.97
C GLY A 98 7.64 0.48 -5.51
N GLY A 99 7.78 0.87 -4.24
CA GLY A 99 7.14 2.06 -3.68
C GLY A 99 7.59 3.35 -4.36
N LEU A 100 8.89 3.52 -4.59
CA LEU A 100 9.45 4.70 -5.25
C LEU A 100 8.95 4.83 -6.69
N ILE A 101 8.94 3.72 -7.43
CA ILE A 101 8.42 3.68 -8.81
C ILE A 101 6.93 3.97 -8.82
N GLY A 102 6.14 3.34 -7.94
CA GLY A 102 4.70 3.55 -7.85
C GLY A 102 4.33 5.00 -7.51
N VAL A 103 5.03 5.60 -6.54
CA VAL A 103 4.91 7.01 -6.16
C VAL A 103 5.30 7.93 -7.33
N GLY A 104 6.39 7.62 -8.03
CA GLY A 104 6.82 8.37 -9.21
C GLY A 104 5.76 8.36 -10.32
N LEU A 105 5.20 7.19 -10.63
CA LEU A 105 4.12 7.04 -11.61
C LEU A 105 2.84 7.78 -11.17
N ALA A 106 2.47 7.71 -9.89
CA ALA A 106 1.33 8.45 -9.36
C ALA A 106 1.54 9.97 -9.48
N SER A 107 2.74 10.47 -9.20
CA SER A 107 3.12 11.87 -9.42
C SER A 107 3.01 12.29 -10.87
N LEU A 108 3.48 11.46 -11.81
CA LEU A 108 3.34 11.74 -13.23
C LEU A 108 1.87 11.81 -13.66
N MET A 109 1.02 10.95 -13.11
CA MET A 109 -0.43 11.00 -13.41
C MET A 109 -1.10 12.28 -12.87
N SER A 110 -0.58 12.91 -11.82
CA SER A 110 -1.13 14.20 -11.34
C SER A 110 -0.98 15.34 -12.35
N LEU A 111 -0.01 15.26 -13.28
CA LEU A 111 0.13 16.21 -14.38
C LEU A 111 -1.06 16.21 -15.34
N LEU A 112 -1.90 15.16 -15.29
CA LEU A 112 -3.14 15.06 -16.07
C LEU A 112 -4.32 15.80 -15.43
N ASN A 113 -4.17 16.35 -14.21
CA ASN A 113 -5.20 17.15 -13.54
C ASN A 113 -5.88 18.21 -14.43
N PRO A 114 -5.16 19.08 -15.17
CA PRO A 114 -5.81 20.09 -16.03
C PRO A 114 -6.65 19.46 -17.15
N MET A 115 -6.23 18.32 -17.70
CA MET A 115 -6.98 17.60 -18.73
C MET A 115 -8.28 17.02 -18.16
N ILE A 116 -8.20 16.43 -16.97
CA ILE A 116 -9.36 15.85 -16.27
C ILE A 116 -10.34 16.96 -15.84
N ALA A 117 -9.83 18.08 -15.32
CA ALA A 117 -10.65 19.22 -14.92
C ALA A 117 -11.44 19.81 -16.10
N ASN A 118 -10.79 19.96 -17.27
CA ASN A 118 -11.45 20.40 -18.49
C ASN A 118 -12.52 19.42 -18.97
N PHE A 119 -12.23 18.11 -18.92
CA PHE A 119 -13.18 17.07 -19.32
C PHE A 119 -14.44 17.07 -18.44
N LEU A 120 -14.27 17.26 -17.12
CA LEU A 120 -15.36 17.28 -16.15
C LEU A 120 -16.05 18.65 -16.02
N LYS A 121 -15.66 19.65 -16.83
CA LYS A 121 -16.16 21.04 -16.77
C LYS A 121 -16.07 21.64 -15.36
N LEU A 122 -15.00 21.32 -14.63
CA LEU A 122 -14.73 21.85 -13.30
C LEU A 122 -14.09 23.24 -13.42
N GLU A 123 -14.20 24.04 -12.36
CA GLU A 123 -13.52 25.34 -12.32
C GLU A 123 -11.99 25.16 -12.46
N PRO A 124 -11.32 26.01 -13.28
CA PRO A 124 -9.87 26.01 -13.41
C PRO A 124 -9.20 26.14 -12.04
N GLY A 125 -8.31 25.22 -11.70
CA GLY A 125 -7.63 25.16 -10.40
C GLY A 125 -8.20 24.13 -9.42
N THR A 126 -9.27 23.42 -9.79
CA THR A 126 -9.75 22.25 -9.02
C THR A 126 -8.78 21.08 -9.20
N ASN A 127 -7.92 20.85 -8.20
CA ASN A 127 -7.01 19.69 -8.18
C ASN A 127 -7.72 18.47 -7.62
N LEU A 128 -8.00 17.48 -8.47
CA LEU A 128 -8.61 16.21 -8.07
C LEU A 128 -7.56 15.24 -7.51
N LEU A 129 -6.38 15.19 -8.14
CA LEU A 129 -5.25 14.40 -7.66
C LEU A 129 -4.35 15.27 -6.79
N VAL A 130 -4.65 15.32 -5.49
CA VAL A 130 -3.83 16.02 -4.51
C VAL A 130 -2.82 15.03 -3.94
N ILE A 131 -1.55 15.27 -4.23
CA ILE A 131 -0.45 14.45 -3.74
C ILE A 131 0.13 15.10 -2.50
N ASN A 132 0.01 14.40 -1.36
CA ASN A 132 0.63 14.83 -0.12
C ASN A 132 1.96 14.06 0.08
N PRO A 133 3.11 14.76 0.13
CA PRO A 133 4.42 14.13 0.33
C PRO A 133 4.49 13.23 1.58
N LEU A 134 3.79 13.61 2.65
CA LEU A 134 3.74 12.81 3.88
C LEU A 134 3.02 11.46 3.65
N GLN A 135 1.91 11.47 2.90
CA GLN A 135 1.17 10.25 2.58
C GLN A 135 1.99 9.33 1.68
N MET A 136 2.73 9.89 0.73
CA MET A 136 3.64 9.11 -0.13
C MET A 136 4.74 8.42 0.67
N GLY A 137 5.38 9.15 1.60
CA GLY A 137 6.39 8.57 2.48
C GLY A 137 5.83 7.43 3.34
N LEU A 138 4.64 7.61 3.90
CA LEU A 138 3.96 6.58 4.68
C LEU A 138 3.62 5.34 3.83
N LEU A 139 3.19 5.53 2.58
CA LEU A 139 2.92 4.42 1.66
C LEU A 139 4.19 3.63 1.34
N ILE A 140 5.30 4.28 1.04
CA ILE A 140 6.58 3.61 0.77
C ILE A 140 7.02 2.79 1.99
N ILE A 141 6.96 3.39 3.19
CA ILE A 141 7.30 2.68 4.44
C ILE A 141 6.36 1.48 4.65
N GLY A 142 5.07 1.65 4.42
CA GLY A 142 4.08 0.58 4.50
C GLY A 142 4.40 -0.58 3.54
N LEU A 143 4.76 -0.27 2.29
CA LEU A 143 5.16 -1.26 1.28
C LEU A 143 6.45 -1.98 1.67
N MET A 144 7.45 -1.28 2.21
CA MET A 144 8.68 -1.89 2.72
C MET A 144 8.39 -2.87 3.85
N ILE A 145 7.55 -2.49 4.81
CA ILE A 145 7.14 -3.36 5.92
C ILE A 145 6.43 -4.60 5.37
N MET A 146 5.48 -4.43 4.45
CA MET A 146 4.77 -5.54 3.83
C MET A 146 5.71 -6.48 3.07
N ALA A 147 6.69 -5.95 2.34
CA ALA A 147 7.68 -6.76 1.64
C ALA A 147 8.56 -7.56 2.61
N VAL A 148 9.02 -6.95 3.70
CA VAL A 148 9.80 -7.64 4.75
C VAL A 148 8.99 -8.75 5.43
N LEU A 149 7.71 -8.49 5.73
CA LEU A 149 6.80 -9.49 6.30
C LEU A 149 6.60 -10.68 5.35
N SER A 150 6.41 -10.39 4.07
CA SER A 150 6.31 -11.40 3.01
C SER A 150 7.56 -12.27 2.94
N GLY A 151 8.74 -11.65 3.01
CA GLY A 151 10.03 -12.32 2.96
C GLY A 151 10.39 -13.17 4.19
N TRP A 152 9.58 -13.16 5.26
CA TRP A 152 9.92 -13.84 6.50
C TRP A 152 9.94 -15.38 6.38
N LEU A 153 8.96 -15.95 5.68
CA LEU A 153 8.88 -17.39 5.42
C LEU A 153 10.08 -17.90 4.59
N PRO A 154 10.39 -17.35 3.41
CA PRO A 154 11.53 -17.81 2.61
C PRO A 154 12.87 -17.53 3.31
N SER A 155 13.02 -16.38 3.99
CA SER A 155 14.19 -16.07 4.80
C SER A 155 14.47 -17.15 5.85
N ARG A 156 13.43 -17.61 6.57
CA ARG A 156 13.55 -18.71 7.53
C ARG A 156 14.01 -20.00 6.87
N LYS A 157 13.54 -20.31 5.66
CA LYS A 157 14.01 -21.50 4.92
C LYS A 157 15.51 -21.42 4.64
N ALA A 158 16.00 -20.27 4.19
CA ALA A 158 17.43 -20.04 3.96
C ALA A 158 18.29 -20.28 5.23
N THR A 159 17.79 -19.83 6.39
CA THR A 159 18.49 -20.01 7.67
C THR A 159 18.65 -21.48 8.09
N LYS A 160 17.78 -22.37 7.61
CA LYS A 160 17.75 -23.79 7.98
C LYS A 160 18.50 -24.74 7.04
N LEU A 161 19.03 -24.24 5.92
CA LEU A 161 19.84 -25.05 4.99
C LEU A 161 21.09 -25.63 5.67
N ASP A 162 21.36 -26.91 5.48
CA ASP A 162 22.58 -27.56 5.97
C ASP A 162 23.76 -27.23 5.04
N PRO A 163 24.90 -26.72 5.54
CA PRO A 163 26.09 -26.44 4.72
C PRO A 163 26.61 -27.67 3.99
N ILE A 164 26.55 -28.86 4.60
CA ILE A 164 27.07 -30.11 4.01
C ILE A 164 26.19 -30.52 2.83
N GLU A 165 24.86 -30.49 2.99
CA GLU A 165 23.93 -30.78 1.90
C GLU A 165 24.04 -29.74 0.77
N ALA A 166 24.15 -28.45 1.13
CA ALA A 166 24.24 -27.37 0.16
C ALA A 166 25.50 -27.43 -0.72
N LEU A 167 26.62 -27.98 -0.19
CA LEU A 167 27.88 -28.14 -0.93
C LEU A 167 28.01 -29.51 -1.61
N ARG A 168 27.25 -30.52 -1.17
CA ARG A 168 27.21 -31.84 -1.80
C ARG A 168 26.38 -31.86 -3.08
N THR A 169 25.64 -30.79 -3.40
CA THR A 169 24.73 -30.74 -4.55
C THR A 169 25.46 -30.45 -5.89
N GLU A 170 26.77 -30.72 -5.98
CA GLU A 170 27.49 -30.90 -7.25
C GLU A 170 28.07 -32.32 -7.36
#